data_AF-A0A3E0MRS8-F1
#
_entry.id   AF-A0A3E0MRS8-F1
#
_cell.length_a   1.000
_cell.length_b   1.000
_cell.length_c   1.000
_cell.angle_alpha   90.00
_cell.angle_beta   90.00
_cell.angle_gamma   90.00
#
_symmetry.space_group_name_H-M   'P 1'
#
loop_
_entity.id
_entity.type
_entity.pdbx_description
1 polymer ?
#
loop_
_entity_poly.entity_id
_entity_poly.type
_entity_poly.pdbx_seq_one_letter_code
_entity_poly.pdbx_strand_id
1 'polypeptide(L)'
;MDSVVTVVWEPEQSEDPVFMSMYIRHSTEYPYNNLFLFRSIESTQGVEYTDTVNVALADPLGVWNGSGMSNLKTLEIPIGQGAVRFRDDERYTLKITQGMRDTVLYGIQDVGVQFEQV
;
A
#
# COMPACT_ATOMS: atom_id res chain seq x y z
N MET A 1 -7.05 15.82 -8.94
CA MET A 1 -7.42 14.98 -7.78
C MET A 1 -6.16 14.19 -7.47
N ASP A 2 -5.54 14.46 -6.32
CA ASP A 2 -4.19 14.01 -6.03
C ASP A 2 -4.11 12.48 -5.99
N SER A 3 -3.22 11.91 -6.80
CA SER A 3 -3.03 10.46 -6.94
C SER A 3 -2.21 9.84 -5.80
N VAL A 4 -2.32 10.41 -4.61
CA VAL A 4 -1.49 10.10 -3.44
C VAL A 4 -2.39 9.73 -2.26
N VAL A 5 -2.19 8.53 -1.74
CA VAL A 5 -2.72 8.13 -0.43
C VAL A 5 -1.64 8.42 0.60
N THR A 6 -1.99 9.22 1.60
CA THR A 6 -1.10 9.52 2.74
C THR A 6 -1.72 8.97 4.00
N VAL A 7 -0.98 8.11 4.69
CA VAL A 7 -1.33 7.56 5.99
C VAL A 7 -0.31 8.05 7.00
N VAL A 8 -0.78 8.71 8.06
CA VAL A 8 0.07 9.15 9.17
C VAL A 8 -0.06 8.11 10.28
N TRP A 9 1.09 7.65 10.79
CA TRP A 9 1.18 6.69 11.88
C TRP A 9 2.02 7.27 13.02
N GLU A 10 1.43 7.29 14.21
CA GLU A 10 2.07 7.74 15.45
C GLU A 10 1.95 6.58 16.44
N PRO A 11 2.99 5.76 16.63
CA PRO A 11 2.93 4.63 17.56
C PRO A 11 2.87 5.14 19.00
N GLU A 12 1.87 4.69 19.76
CA GLU A 12 1.70 5.09 21.18
C GLU A 12 2.67 4.35 22.13
N GLN A 13 3.13 3.14 21.78
CA GLN A 13 4.14 2.34 22.48
C GLN A 13 4.97 1.58 21.43
N SER A 14 6.27 1.90 21.28
CA SER A 14 7.11 1.37 20.20
C SER A 14 7.89 0.09 20.56
N GLU A 15 7.66 -0.45 21.76
CA GLU A 15 8.35 -1.67 22.21
C GLU A 15 7.89 -2.94 21.48
N ASP A 16 6.77 -2.90 20.76
CA ASP A 16 6.28 -4.06 20.01
C ASP A 16 6.60 -3.93 18.51
N PRO A 17 7.19 -4.96 17.89
CA PRO A 17 7.36 -5.01 16.45
C PRO A 17 6.01 -4.90 15.74
N VAL A 18 5.94 -4.11 14.67
CA VAL A 18 4.73 -3.92 13.87
C VAL A 18 4.93 -4.49 12.47
N PHE A 19 4.01 -5.35 12.05
CA PHE A 19 3.88 -5.73 10.65
C PHE A 19 3.07 -4.68 9.89
N MET A 20 3.57 -4.31 8.72
CA MET A 20 2.88 -3.39 7.83
C MET A 20 2.43 -4.15 6.59
N SER A 21 1.18 -3.98 6.20
CA SER A 21 0.65 -4.40 4.90
C SER A 21 -0.08 -3.24 4.24
N MET A 22 -0.16 -3.27 2.92
CA MET A 22 -1.10 -2.45 2.17
C MET A 22 -2.16 -3.34 1.55
N TYR A 23 -3.37 -2.82 1.45
CA TYR A 23 -4.42 -3.44 0.66
C TYR A 23 -4.76 -2.58 -0.55
N ILE A 24 -5.08 -3.25 -1.66
CA ILE A 24 -5.56 -2.62 -2.88
C ILE A 24 -6.87 -3.29 -3.24
N ARG A 25 -7.94 -2.49 -3.29
CA ARG A 25 -9.25 -2.92 -3.76
C ARG A 25 -9.47 -2.37 -5.17
N HIS A 26 -9.76 -3.26 -6.10
CA HIS A 26 -10.03 -2.90 -7.48
C HIS A 26 -11.20 -3.69 -8.04
N SER A 27 -11.83 -3.15 -9.08
CA SER A 27 -12.81 -3.86 -9.88
C SER A 27 -12.13 -4.62 -11.02
N THR A 28 -12.86 -5.58 -11.61
CA THR A 28 -12.45 -6.29 -12.83
C THR A 28 -12.52 -5.42 -14.09
N GLU A 29 -12.98 -4.18 -13.96
CA GLU A 29 -13.04 -3.19 -15.05
C GLU A 29 -11.76 -2.34 -15.13
N TYR A 30 -10.81 -2.53 -14.20
CA TYR A 30 -9.51 -1.85 -14.27
C TYR A 30 -8.78 -2.31 -15.55
N PRO A 31 -8.24 -1.39 -16.37
CA PRO A 31 -7.81 -1.74 -17.74
C PRO A 31 -6.42 -2.38 -17.82
N TYR A 32 -5.68 -2.46 -16.72
CA TYR A 32 -4.33 -3.04 -16.68
C TYR A 32 -4.27 -4.27 -15.78
N ASN A 33 -3.37 -5.20 -16.07
CA ASN A 33 -3.15 -6.35 -15.19
C ASN A 33 -2.27 -6.01 -13.98
N ASN A 34 -1.77 -4.78 -13.89
CA ASN A 34 -0.84 -4.37 -12.84
C ASN A 34 -1.01 -2.92 -12.38
N LEU A 35 -0.43 -2.62 -11.21
CA LEU A 35 -0.40 -1.28 -10.62
C LEU A 35 0.99 -1.00 -10.07
N PHE A 36 1.66 0.01 -10.61
CA PHE A 36 2.92 0.53 -10.09
C PHE A 36 2.64 1.51 -8.95
N LEU A 37 3.33 1.32 -7.82
CA LEU A 37 3.24 2.19 -6.65
C LEU A 37 4.63 2.57 -6.17
N PHE A 38 4.81 3.84 -5.86
CA PHE A 38 5.93 4.38 -5.11
C PHE A 38 5.52 4.50 -3.65
N ARG A 39 6.30 3.90 -2.75
CA ARG A 39 6.02 3.93 -1.31
C ARG A 39 7.18 4.62 -0.60
N SER A 40 6.87 5.43 0.40
CA SER A 40 7.87 6.00 1.30
C SER A 40 7.39 5.96 2.74
N ILE A 41 8.35 5.80 3.65
CA ILE A 41 8.19 5.98 5.09
C ILE A 41 9.11 7.14 5.48
N GLU A 42 8.52 8.19 6.04
CA GLU A 42 9.23 9.39 6.46
C GLU A 42 9.06 9.57 7.98
N SER A 43 10.16 9.74 8.71
CA SER A 43 10.17 10.23 10.09
C SER A 43 10.29 11.75 10.12
N THR A 44 10.29 12.37 11.30
CA THR A 44 10.62 13.80 11.40
C THR A 44 12.06 14.13 10.98
N GLN A 45 12.94 13.12 10.90
CA GLN A 45 14.33 13.26 10.49
C GLN A 45 14.53 13.14 8.97
N GLY A 46 13.55 12.61 8.24
CA GLY A 46 13.59 12.48 6.78
C GLY A 46 13.05 11.15 6.28
N VAL A 47 13.42 10.78 5.05
CA VAL A 47 13.01 9.51 4.43
C VAL A 47 13.81 8.37 5.06
N GLU A 48 13.11 7.45 5.73
CA GLU A 48 13.68 6.25 6.36
C GLU A 48 13.69 5.07 5.39
N TYR A 49 12.67 4.98 4.53
CA TYR A 49 12.52 3.90 3.57
C TYR A 49 11.79 4.41 2.32
N THR A 50 12.22 3.94 1.16
CA THR A 50 11.44 4.08 -0.08
C THR A 50 11.63 2.87 -0.94
N ASP A 51 10.56 2.47 -1.64
CA ASP A 51 10.62 1.47 -2.66
C ASP A 51 9.57 1.67 -3.75
N THR A 52 9.70 0.86 -4.80
CA THR A 52 8.74 0.80 -5.90
C THR A 52 8.25 -0.63 -6.03
N VAL A 53 6.95 -0.81 -6.06
CA VAL A 53 6.33 -2.12 -6.24
C VAL A 53 5.49 -2.15 -7.50
N ASN A 54 5.60 -3.26 -8.23
CA ASN A 54 4.72 -3.59 -9.33
C ASN A 54 3.75 -4.67 -8.85
N VAL A 55 2.52 -4.27 -8.56
CA VAL A 55 1.49 -5.18 -8.05
C VAL A 55 0.79 -5.84 -9.22
N ALA A 56 0.87 -7.17 -9.31
CA ALA A 56 0.09 -7.94 -10.27
C ALA A 56 -1.37 -8.07 -9.80
N LEU A 57 -2.27 -7.30 -10.40
CA LEU A 57 -3.71 -7.35 -10.12
C LEU A 57 -4.40 -8.48 -10.88
N ALA A 58 -3.86 -8.89 -12.03
CA ALA A 58 -4.26 -10.09 -12.76
C ALA A 58 -3.05 -10.87 -13.25
N ASP A 59 -3.23 -12.16 -13.50
CA ASP A 59 -2.24 -12.99 -14.15
C ASP A 59 -2.12 -12.68 -15.67
N PRO A 60 -1.14 -13.26 -16.39
CA PRO A 60 -0.99 -13.06 -17.83
C PRO A 60 -2.16 -13.58 -18.69
N LEU A 61 -3.03 -14.43 -18.13
CA LEU A 61 -4.23 -14.95 -18.78
C LEU A 61 -5.46 -14.06 -18.53
N GLY A 62 -5.31 -12.99 -17.72
CA GLY A 62 -6.38 -12.06 -17.37
C GLY A 62 -7.22 -12.50 -16.18
N VAL A 63 -6.79 -13.53 -15.42
CA VAL A 63 -7.46 -13.93 -14.19
C VAL A 63 -7.08 -12.97 -13.08
N TRP A 64 -8.08 -12.28 -12.52
CA TRP A 64 -7.89 -11.31 -11.44
C TRP A 64 -7.45 -11.97 -10.14
N ASN A 65 -6.37 -11.45 -9.56
CA ASN A 65 -5.81 -11.83 -8.26
C ASN A 65 -6.58 -11.20 -7.10
N GLY A 66 -6.42 -11.77 -5.91
CA GLY A 66 -7.06 -11.27 -4.69
C GLY A 66 -8.39 -11.95 -4.35
N SER A 67 -8.92 -11.61 -3.18
CA SER A 67 -10.16 -12.15 -2.65
C SER A 67 -11.32 -11.15 -2.80
N GLY A 68 -12.56 -11.63 -2.86
CA GLY A 68 -13.74 -10.77 -2.96
C GLY A 68 -14.84 -11.34 -3.84
N MET A 69 -16.03 -10.76 -3.73
CA MET A 69 -17.24 -11.19 -4.43
C MET A 69 -17.40 -10.51 -5.78
N SER A 70 -17.90 -11.27 -6.77
CA SER A 70 -18.23 -10.75 -8.10
C SER A 70 -17.05 -10.03 -8.77
N ASN A 71 -17.25 -8.79 -9.19
CA ASN A 71 -16.30 -7.95 -9.90
C ASN A 71 -15.34 -7.18 -8.98
N LEU A 72 -15.37 -7.40 -7.65
CA LEU A 72 -14.53 -6.67 -6.71
C LEU A 72 -13.47 -7.61 -6.12
N LYS A 73 -12.21 -7.17 -6.16
CA LYS A 73 -11.06 -7.92 -5.67
C LYS A 73 -10.23 -7.06 -4.73
N THR A 74 -9.72 -7.68 -3.68
CA THR A 74 -8.83 -7.07 -2.70
C THR A 74 -7.56 -7.91 -2.62
N LEU A 75 -6.41 -7.27 -2.82
CA LEU A 75 -5.10 -7.84 -2.53
C LEU A 75 -4.59 -7.27 -1.22
N GLU A 76 -3.85 -8.09 -0.49
CA GLU A 76 -3.05 -7.66 0.65
C GLU A 76 -1.58 -7.96 0.35
N ILE A 77 -0.72 -6.96 0.54
CA ILE A 77 0.68 -7.00 0.13
C ILE A 77 1.53 -6.49 1.31
N PRO A 78 2.48 -7.27 1.82
CA PRO A 78 3.36 -6.82 2.89
C PRO A 78 4.24 -5.63 2.44
N ILE A 79 4.51 -4.73 3.38
CA ILE A 79 5.48 -3.64 3.25
C ILE A 79 6.73 -4.02 4.04
N GLY A 80 7.87 -4.12 3.37
CA GLY A 80 9.11 -4.61 3.97
C GLY A 80 9.22 -6.13 4.04
N GLN A 81 10.27 -6.62 4.69
CA GLN A 81 10.59 -8.07 4.77
C GLN A 81 10.17 -8.72 6.10
N GLY A 82 9.64 -7.95 7.05
CA GLY A 82 9.27 -8.44 8.38
C GLY A 82 8.77 -7.31 9.27
N ALA A 83 8.53 -7.62 10.54
CA ALA A 83 8.11 -6.62 11.52
C ALA A 83 9.19 -5.56 11.76
N VAL A 84 8.76 -4.31 11.90
CA VAL A 84 9.63 -3.16 12.13
C VAL A 84 9.36 -2.59 13.51
N ARG A 85 10.43 -2.18 14.21
CA ARG A 85 10.33 -1.43 15.45
C ARG A 85 10.39 0.05 15.13
N PHE A 86 9.35 0.78 15.51
CA PHE A 86 9.34 2.22 15.43
C PHE A 86 10.07 2.82 16.65
N ARG A 87 10.33 4.12 16.62
CA ARG A 87 10.87 4.84 17.80
C ARG A 87 9.70 5.43 18.57
N ASP A 88 9.78 5.43 19.90
CA ASP A 88 8.80 6.10 20.76
C ASP A 88 8.76 7.60 20.45
N ASP A 89 7.57 8.21 20.64
CA ASP A 89 7.32 9.65 20.49
C ASP A 89 7.72 10.24 19.11
N GLU A 90 7.87 9.38 18.09
CA GLU A 90 8.27 9.76 16.73
C GLU A 90 7.08 9.61 15.77
N ARG A 91 6.92 10.57 14.86
CA ARG A 91 5.84 10.54 13.86
C ARG A 91 6.35 9.96 12.56
N TYR A 92 5.69 8.91 12.07
CA TYR A 92 5.97 8.31 10.78
C TYR A 92 4.85 8.63 9.78
N THR A 93 5.23 9.02 8.56
CA THR A 93 4.29 9.23 7.46
C THR A 93 4.55 8.19 6.39
N LEU A 94 3.58 7.30 6.17
CA LEU A 94 3.55 6.42 5.02
C LEU A 94 2.88 7.14 3.85
N LYS A 95 3.57 7.24 2.73
CA LYS A 95 3.00 7.76 1.48
C LYS A 95 2.99 6.66 0.45
N ILE A 96 1.85 6.51 -0.22
CA ILE A 96 1.68 5.61 -1.36
C ILE A 96 1.22 6.49 -2.52
N THR A 97 2.03 6.55 -3.56
CA THR A 97 1.75 7.31 -4.79
C THR A 97 1.70 6.36 -5.96
N GLN A 98 0.70 6.50 -6.82
CA GLN A 98 0.62 5.69 -8.03
C GLN A 98 1.64 6.13 -9.08
N GLY A 99 2.27 5.16 -9.74
CA GLY A 99 3.27 5.34 -10.79
C GLY A 99 2.77 4.97 -12.19
N MET A 100 1.47 4.98 -12.42
CA MET A 100 0.86 4.72 -13.73
C MET A 100 0.90 5.97 -14.60
N ARG A 101 0.74 5.76 -15.91
CA ARG A 101 0.65 6.87 -16.89
C ARG A 101 -0.65 7.64 -16.78
N ASP A 102 -1.72 6.97 -16.37
CA ASP A 102 -3.04 7.57 -16.23
C ASP A 102 -3.11 8.38 -14.93
N THR A 103 -3.71 9.57 -15.01
CA THR A 103 -3.92 10.44 -13.83
C THR A 103 -5.07 9.96 -12.96
N VAL A 104 -6.06 9.28 -13.57
CA VAL A 104 -7.23 8.72 -12.90
C VAL A 104 -7.24 7.22 -13.15
N LEU A 105 -7.22 6.44 -12.07
CA LEU A 105 -7.16 4.98 -12.14
C LEU A 105 -8.55 4.38 -12.06
N TYR A 106 -9.27 4.36 -13.19
CA TYR A 106 -10.61 3.79 -13.26
C TYR A 106 -10.62 2.32 -12.84
N GLY A 107 -11.46 1.98 -11.86
CA GLY A 107 -11.55 0.62 -11.33
C GLY A 107 -10.68 0.38 -10.10
N ILE A 108 -9.71 1.24 -9.77
CA ILE A 108 -9.13 1.25 -8.43
C ILE A 108 -10.13 1.93 -7.49
N GLN A 109 -10.59 1.18 -6.48
CA GLN A 109 -11.63 1.62 -5.56
C GLN A 109 -11.04 2.15 -4.26
N ASP A 110 -10.01 1.46 -3.76
CA ASP A 110 -9.42 1.80 -2.46
C ASP A 110 -7.96 1.32 -2.39
N VAL A 111 -7.14 2.08 -1.68
CA VAL A 111 -5.77 1.72 -1.32
C VAL A 111 -5.54 2.19 0.11
N GLY A 112 -5.16 1.26 0.99
CA GLY A 112 -4.90 1.59 2.38
C GLY A 112 -3.74 0.81 2.96
N VAL A 113 -3.39 1.18 4.19
CA VAL A 113 -2.32 0.57 4.97
C VAL A 113 -2.91 -0.01 6.24
N GLN A 114 -2.41 -1.15 6.66
CA GLN A 114 -2.73 -1.81 7.91
C GLN A 114 -1.45 -2.01 8.72
N PHE A 115 -1.57 -1.80 10.03
CA PHE A 115 -0.52 -2.02 11.02
C PHE A 115 -1.02 -3.10 11.97
N GLU A 116 -0.22 -4.15 12.16
CA GLU A 116 -0.51 -5.25 13.08
C GLU A 116 0.62 -5.36 14.10
N GLN A 117 0.30 -5.15 15.38
CA GLN A 117 1.22 -5.35 16.49
C GLN A 117 1.29 -6.84 16.84
N VAL A 118 2.49 -7.31 17.22
CA VAL A 118 2.72 -8.70 17.67
C VAL A 118 2.30 -8.91 19.11
#